data_AF-V6TMV0-F1
#
_entry.id   AF-V6TMV0-F1
#
_cell.length_a   1.000
_cell.length_b   1.000
_cell.length_c   1.000
_cell.angle_alpha   90.00
_cell.angle_beta   90.00
_cell.angle_gamma   90.00
#
_symmetry.space_group_name_H-M   'P 1'
#
loop_
_entity.id
_entity.type
_entity.pdbx_description
1 polymer ?
#
loop_
_entity_poly.entity_id
_entity_poly.type
_entity_poly.pdbx_seq_one_letter_code
_entity_poly.pdbx_strand_id
1 'polypeptide(L)'
;VHTYRKACPREIVIDDPGAAQRLRDTKDRKGAIEQAVRQSTEMGEQYEAEQRRIIEIGARFALLVEKNAILGFNASLGTYLRTQIESLQNRIPSDLSEPHEHILQSLENFRRSLDSCNEERRTFQEAVSNGDAAVPTAGEVEAMIHELEGLPLTGRGFQQALRDICHHANCAGGPRDV
;
A
#
# COMPACT_ATOMS: atom_id res chain seq x y z
N VAL A 1 -20.77 -63.17 -68.89
CA VAL A 1 -21.00 -62.10 -67.88
C VAL A 1 -20.23 -62.49 -66.63
N HIS A 2 -19.08 -61.85 -66.36
CA HIS A 2 -18.26 -62.14 -65.18
C HIS A 2 -18.73 -61.33 -63.97
N THR A 3 -19.10 -62.01 -62.90
CA THR A 3 -19.43 -61.40 -61.60
C THR A 3 -18.15 -61.15 -60.81
N TYR A 4 -17.75 -59.88 -60.65
CA TYR A 4 -16.73 -59.49 -59.69
C TYR A 4 -17.31 -59.48 -58.27
N ARG A 5 -16.86 -60.39 -57.40
CA ARG A 5 -17.06 -60.27 -55.96
C ARG A 5 -16.02 -59.29 -55.41
N LYS A 6 -16.47 -58.18 -54.81
CA LYS A 6 -15.60 -57.30 -54.00
C LYS A 6 -15.02 -58.12 -52.84
N ALA A 7 -13.70 -58.19 -52.75
CA ALA A 7 -13.03 -58.74 -51.57
C ALA A 7 -13.32 -57.80 -50.38
N CYS A 8 -13.86 -58.35 -49.29
CA CYS A 8 -13.96 -57.62 -48.04
C CYS A 8 -12.56 -57.47 -47.45
N PRO A 9 -12.12 -56.27 -47.02
CA PRO A 9 -10.84 -56.12 -46.37
C PRO A 9 -10.82 -56.98 -45.10
N ARG A 10 -9.80 -57.83 -44.93
CA ARG A 10 -9.53 -58.46 -43.63
C ARG A 10 -8.89 -57.39 -42.76
N GLU A 11 -9.55 -57.06 -41.66
CA GLU A 11 -8.98 -56.19 -40.63
C GLU A 11 -7.84 -56.97 -39.97
N ILE A 12 -6.59 -56.59 -40.27
CA ILE A 12 -5.41 -57.15 -39.61
C ILE A 12 -5.12 -56.22 -38.44
N VAL A 13 -5.59 -56.60 -37.26
CA VAL A 13 -5.21 -55.93 -36.02
C VAL A 13 -3.81 -56.43 -35.67
N ILE A 14 -2.81 -55.60 -35.94
CA ILE A 14 -1.45 -55.82 -35.44
C ILE A 14 -1.39 -55.18 -34.06
N ASP A 15 -1.41 -56.01 -33.01
CA ASP A 15 -1.08 -55.56 -31.66
C ASP A 15 0.40 -55.20 -31.64
N ASP A 16 0.73 -53.91 -31.85
CA ASP A 16 2.05 -53.34 -31.61
C ASP A 16 2.15 -52.96 -30.12
N PRO A 17 2.84 -53.76 -29.29
CA PRO A 17 2.99 -53.46 -27.86
C PRO A 17 3.73 -52.13 -27.64
N GLY A 18 4.58 -51.73 -28.60
CA GLY A 18 5.25 -50.44 -28.62
C GLY A 18 4.27 -49.29 -28.82
N ALA A 19 3.23 -49.44 -29.65
CA ALA A 19 2.17 -48.44 -29.81
C ALA A 19 1.34 -48.29 -28.53
N ALA A 20 0.98 -49.41 -27.89
CA ALA A 20 0.26 -49.40 -26.62
C ALA A 20 1.06 -48.71 -25.50
N GLN A 21 2.38 -48.94 -25.44
CA GLN A 21 3.24 -48.25 -24.48
C GLN A 21 3.33 -46.75 -24.77
N ARG A 22 3.56 -46.34 -26.03
CA ARG A 22 3.59 -44.92 -26.42
C ARG A 22 2.29 -44.18 -26.09
N LEU A 23 1.14 -44.85 -26.24
CA LEU A 23 -0.17 -44.29 -25.87
C LEU A 23 -0.32 -44.09 -24.36
N ARG A 24 0.16 -45.04 -23.54
CA ARG A 24 0.19 -44.90 -22.08
C ARG A 24 1.08 -43.72 -21.65
N ASP A 25 2.31 -43.68 -22.16
CA ASP A 25 3.25 -42.60 -21.82
C ASP A 25 2.72 -41.22 -22.24
N THR A 26 2.03 -41.14 -23.39
CA THR A 26 1.39 -39.90 -23.86
C THR A 26 0.24 -39.47 -22.96
N LYS A 27 -0.58 -40.43 -22.49
CA LYS A 27 -1.68 -40.17 -21.56
C LYS A 27 -1.17 -39.67 -20.21
N ASP A 28 -0.12 -40.31 -19.69
CA ASP A 28 0.48 -39.91 -18.41
C ASP A 28 1.13 -38.53 -18.51
N ARG A 29 1.84 -38.26 -19.62
CA ARG A 29 2.40 -36.93 -19.91
C ARG A 29 1.32 -35.87 -20.03
N LYS A 30 0.20 -36.17 -20.70
CA LYS A 30 -0.96 -35.26 -20.79
C LYS A 30 -1.52 -34.95 -19.40
N GLY A 31 -1.68 -35.96 -18.55
CA GLY A 31 -2.15 -35.77 -17.17
C GLY A 31 -1.23 -34.86 -16.35
N ALA A 32 0.09 -35.06 -16.47
CA ALA A 32 1.07 -34.19 -15.80
C ALA A 32 1.02 -32.73 -16.30
N ILE A 33 0.83 -32.53 -17.62
CA ILE A 33 0.69 -31.18 -18.21
C ILE A 33 -0.60 -30.51 -17.71
N GLU A 34 -1.72 -31.22 -17.70
CA GLU A 34 -3.00 -30.67 -17.22
C GLU A 34 -2.93 -30.30 -15.74
N GLN A 35 -2.25 -31.10 -14.92
CA GLN A 35 -2.01 -30.78 -13.52
C GLN A 35 -1.15 -29.52 -13.35
N ALA A 36 -0.06 -29.40 -14.12
CA ALA A 36 0.81 -28.22 -14.07
C ALA A 36 0.09 -26.95 -14.54
N VAL A 37 -0.74 -27.04 -15.58
CA VAL A 37 -1.57 -25.92 -16.05
C VAL A 37 -2.52 -25.47 -14.95
N ARG A 38 -3.24 -26.40 -14.30
CA ARG A 38 -4.15 -26.06 -13.18
C ARG A 38 -3.44 -25.36 -12.04
N GLN A 39 -2.30 -25.90 -11.60
CA GLN A 39 -1.50 -25.28 -10.54
C GLN A 39 -1.02 -23.87 -10.93
N SER A 40 -0.61 -23.68 -12.19
CA SER A 40 -0.21 -22.37 -12.69
C SER A 40 -1.37 -21.38 -12.74
N THR A 41 -2.57 -21.82 -13.10
CA THR A 41 -3.77 -20.97 -13.10
C THR A 41 -4.15 -20.56 -11.68
N GLU A 42 -4.22 -21.51 -10.75
CA GLU A 42 -4.53 -21.25 -9.34
C GLU A 42 -3.53 -20.26 -8.71
N MET A 43 -2.24 -20.43 -9.00
CA MET A 43 -1.19 -19.53 -8.53
C MET A 43 -1.31 -18.12 -9.15
N GLY A 44 -1.73 -18.03 -10.42
CA GLY A 44 -1.99 -16.76 -11.09
C GLY A 44 -3.16 -15.99 -10.44
N GLU A 45 -4.26 -16.68 -10.14
CA GLU A 45 -5.41 -16.09 -9.45
C GLU A 45 -5.05 -15.60 -8.04
N GLN A 46 -4.23 -16.36 -7.31
CA GLN A 46 -3.70 -15.95 -6.00
C GLN A 46 -2.85 -14.68 -6.12
N TYR A 47 -1.97 -14.60 -7.12
CA TYR A 47 -1.13 -13.42 -7.33
C TYR A 47 -1.96 -12.16 -7.60
N GLU A 48 -2.99 -12.26 -8.45
CA GLU A 48 -3.88 -11.13 -8.73
C GLU A 48 -4.68 -10.68 -7.49
N ALA A 49 -5.09 -11.63 -6.65
CA ALA A 49 -5.79 -11.33 -5.41
C ALA A 49 -4.87 -10.61 -4.40
N GLU A 50 -3.65 -11.12 -4.19
CA GLU A 50 -2.65 -10.48 -3.33
C GLU A 50 -2.28 -9.09 -3.83
N GLN A 51 -2.05 -8.93 -5.14
CA GLN A 51 -1.71 -7.64 -5.72
C GLN A 51 -2.80 -6.59 -5.49
N ARG A 52 -4.07 -6.95 -5.70
CA ARG A 52 -5.20 -6.05 -5.41
C ARG A 52 -5.22 -5.64 -3.94
N ARG A 53 -4.96 -6.59 -3.03
CA ARG A 53 -4.96 -6.31 -1.60
C ARG A 53 -3.79 -5.41 -1.17
N ILE A 54 -2.60 -5.63 -1.71
CA ILE A 54 -1.43 -4.79 -1.49
C ILE A 54 -1.69 -3.35 -1.95
N ILE A 55 -2.30 -3.16 -3.12
CA ILE A 55 -2.65 -1.83 -3.65
C ILE A 55 -3.63 -1.12 -2.70
N GLU A 56 -4.65 -1.82 -2.24
CA GLU A 56 -5.64 -1.25 -1.31
C GLU A 56 -4.98 -0.83 0.01
N ILE A 57 -4.17 -1.70 0.61
CA ILE A 57 -3.45 -1.41 1.85
C ILE A 57 -2.47 -0.23 1.64
N GLY A 58 -1.74 -0.22 0.53
CA GLY A 58 -0.84 0.87 0.16
C GLY A 58 -1.55 2.23 0.04
N ALA A 59 -2.74 2.26 -0.56
CA ALA A 59 -3.55 3.48 -0.65
C ALA A 59 -3.99 4.00 0.73
N ARG A 60 -4.38 3.10 1.63
CA ARG A 60 -4.75 3.46 3.01
C ARG A 60 -3.55 4.00 3.79
N PHE A 61 -2.35 3.45 3.58
CA PHE A 61 -1.12 3.97 4.15
C PHE A 61 -0.75 5.35 3.62
N ALA A 62 -0.92 5.60 2.31
CA ALA A 62 -0.66 6.91 1.73
C ALA A 62 -1.56 7.99 2.36
N LEU A 63 -2.85 7.69 2.54
CA LEU A 63 -3.79 8.59 3.23
C LEU A 63 -3.41 8.85 4.69
N LEU A 64 -2.88 7.84 5.40
CA LEU A 64 -2.35 8.00 6.75
C LEU A 64 -1.12 8.94 6.78
N VAL A 65 -0.18 8.75 5.86
CA VAL A 65 1.01 9.61 5.76
C VAL A 65 0.62 11.04 5.43
N GLU A 66 -0.30 11.23 4.48
CA GLU A 66 -0.82 12.55 4.11
C GLU A 66 -1.49 13.24 5.31
N LYS A 67 -2.33 12.54 6.08
CA LYS A 67 -2.93 13.08 7.31
C LYS A 67 -1.88 13.47 8.34
N ASN A 68 -0.94 12.57 8.66
CA ASN A 68 0.03 12.84 9.73
C ASN A 68 1.08 13.89 9.32
N ALA A 69 1.43 13.96 8.04
CA ALA A 69 2.34 14.98 7.51
C ALA A 69 1.67 16.36 7.49
N ILE A 70 0.43 16.47 6.99
CA ILE A 70 -0.29 17.76 6.96
C ILE A 70 -0.66 18.21 8.38
N LEU A 71 -1.22 17.33 9.22
CA LEU A 71 -1.56 17.71 10.60
C LEU A 71 -0.31 18.01 11.44
N GLY A 72 0.76 17.22 11.29
CA GLY A 72 2.02 17.44 11.99
C GLY A 72 2.70 18.73 11.56
N PHE A 73 2.71 19.02 10.26
CA PHE A 73 3.20 20.27 9.71
C PHE A 73 2.37 21.46 10.19
N ASN A 74 1.04 21.40 10.06
CA ASN A 74 0.14 22.48 10.47
C ASN A 74 0.19 22.73 12.00
N ALA A 75 0.35 21.69 12.82
CA ALA A 75 0.56 21.86 14.26
C ALA A 75 1.90 22.56 14.58
N SER A 76 2.97 22.17 13.88
CA SER A 76 4.30 22.77 14.05
C SER A 76 4.34 24.22 13.57
N LEU A 77 3.73 24.49 12.41
CA LEU A 77 3.58 25.83 11.85
C LEU A 77 2.72 26.71 12.76
N GLY A 78 1.60 26.21 13.26
CA GLY A 78 0.76 26.93 14.22
C GLY A 78 1.50 27.31 15.51
N THR A 79 2.37 26.41 16.01
CA THR A 79 3.24 26.69 17.17
C THR A 79 4.23 27.80 16.86
N TYR A 80 4.92 27.72 15.72
CA TYR A 80 5.83 28.77 15.27
C TYR A 80 5.13 30.13 15.13
N LEU A 81 3.98 30.17 14.46
CA LEU A 81 3.21 31.40 14.25
C LEU A 81 2.78 32.02 15.57
N ARG A 82 2.35 31.21 16.55
CA ARG A 82 1.99 31.70 17.90
C ARG A 82 3.19 32.33 18.59
N THR A 83 4.35 31.68 18.56
CA THR A 83 5.60 32.22 19.14
C THR A 83 5.99 33.56 18.48
N GLN A 84 5.86 33.67 17.16
CA GLN A 84 6.15 34.92 16.46
C GLN A 84 5.16 36.05 16.81
N ILE A 85 3.87 35.72 16.95
CA ILE A 85 2.84 36.67 17.39
C ILE A 85 3.14 37.16 18.80
N GLU A 86 3.39 36.26 19.76
CA GLU A 86 3.72 36.61 21.15
C GLU A 86 4.98 37.48 21.22
N SER A 87 6.04 37.10 20.49
CA SER A 87 7.28 37.88 20.40
C SER A 87 7.04 39.29 19.87
N LEU A 88 6.26 39.45 18.81
CA LEU A 88 5.96 40.77 18.23
C LEU A 88 5.05 41.60 19.14
N GLN A 89 4.06 41.00 19.80
CA GLN A 89 3.21 41.69 20.77
C GLN A 89 4.02 42.22 21.95
N ASN A 90 4.96 41.44 22.46
CA ASN A 90 5.84 41.84 23.57
C ASN A 90 6.84 42.95 23.19
N ARG A 91 7.02 43.21 21.88
CA ARG A 91 7.89 44.28 21.37
C ARG A 91 7.16 45.60 21.14
N ILE A 92 5.83 45.64 21.27
CA ILE A 92 5.05 46.89 21.17
C ILE A 92 5.15 47.61 22.51
N PRO A 93 5.81 48.79 22.59
CA PRO A 93 5.81 49.59 23.81
C PRO A 93 4.39 50.09 24.11
N SER A 94 4.05 50.25 25.39
CA SER A 94 2.74 50.77 25.81
C SER A 94 2.46 52.21 25.37
N ASP A 95 3.49 52.93 24.92
CA ASP A 95 3.41 54.29 24.39
C ASP A 95 3.56 54.24 22.86
N LEU A 96 2.45 54.46 22.14
CA LEU A 96 2.33 54.35 20.67
C LEU A 96 2.93 55.56 19.93
N SER A 97 3.98 56.18 20.49
CA SER A 97 4.55 57.44 20.03
C SER A 97 5.40 57.30 18.76
N GLU A 98 5.81 56.08 18.38
CA GLU A 98 6.46 55.79 17.10
C GLU A 98 5.57 54.96 16.14
N PRO A 99 5.65 55.18 14.82
CA PRO A 99 4.86 54.41 13.85
C PRO A 99 5.35 52.96 13.79
N HIS A 100 4.59 52.05 14.42
CA HIS A 100 4.85 50.61 14.39
C HIS A 100 4.08 49.88 13.28
N GLU A 101 3.71 50.57 12.19
CA GLU A 101 2.88 50.01 11.12
C GLU A 101 3.42 48.67 10.58
N HIS A 102 4.74 48.54 10.40
CA HIS A 102 5.35 47.28 9.94
C HIS A 102 5.17 46.12 10.95
N ILE A 103 5.20 46.40 12.25
CA ILE A 103 4.99 45.40 13.31
C ILE A 103 3.51 45.00 13.34
N LEU A 104 2.59 45.96 13.23
CA LEU A 104 1.15 45.72 13.18
C LEU A 104 0.75 44.92 11.93
N GLN A 105 1.32 45.26 10.78
CA GLN A 105 1.10 44.54 9.52
C GLN A 105 1.65 43.10 9.59
N SER A 106 2.83 42.91 10.18
CA SER A 106 3.40 41.58 10.39
C SER A 106 2.52 40.73 11.32
N LEU A 107 1.99 41.33 12.40
CA LEU A 107 1.07 40.67 13.32
C LEU A 107 -0.23 40.25 12.63
N GLU A 108 -0.80 41.12 11.81
CA GLU A 108 -2.02 40.81 11.05
C GLU A 108 -1.79 39.65 10.07
N ASN A 109 -0.65 39.67 9.36
CA ASN A 109 -0.29 38.60 8.44
C ASN A 109 -0.09 37.26 9.17
N PHE A 110 0.63 37.23 10.29
CA PHE A 110 0.81 36.00 11.07
C PHE A 110 -0.49 35.46 11.65
N ARG A 111 -1.39 36.34 12.11
CA ARG A 111 -2.73 35.94 12.58
C ARG A 111 -3.55 35.32 11.45
N ARG A 112 -3.57 35.95 10.28
CA ARG A 112 -4.27 35.43 9.10
C ARG A 112 -3.74 34.05 8.69
N SER A 113 -2.42 33.85 8.71
CA SER A 113 -1.81 32.54 8.44
C SER A 113 -2.16 31.50 9.50
N LEU A 114 -2.21 31.88 10.78
CA LEU A 114 -2.60 31.00 11.87
C LEU A 114 -4.07 30.57 11.74
N ASP A 115 -4.96 31.49 11.39
CA ASP A 115 -6.38 31.21 11.17
C ASP A 115 -6.57 30.25 9.99
N SER A 116 -5.87 30.47 8.87
CA SER A 116 -5.90 29.56 7.71
C SER A 116 -5.46 28.14 8.08
N CYS A 117 -4.37 28.02 8.85
CA CYS A 117 -3.84 26.73 9.29
C CYS A 117 -4.82 26.00 10.22
N ASN A 118 -5.52 26.74 11.08
CA ASN A 118 -6.55 26.19 11.96
C ASN A 118 -7.81 25.75 11.19
N GLU A 119 -8.24 26.51 10.18
CA GLU A 119 -9.40 26.17 9.34
C GLU A 119 -9.12 24.96 8.44
N GLU A 120 -7.92 24.84 7.87
CA GLU A 120 -7.52 23.61 7.16
C GLU A 120 -7.57 22.41 8.11
N ARG A 121 -6.99 22.55 9.31
CA ARG A 121 -7.02 21.49 10.33
C ARG A 121 -8.45 21.10 10.69
N ARG A 122 -9.34 22.08 10.88
CA ARG A 122 -10.78 21.85 11.15
C ARG A 122 -11.44 21.11 9.99
N THR A 123 -11.28 21.60 8.77
CA THR A 123 -11.89 21.00 7.56
C THR A 123 -11.48 19.54 7.40
N PHE A 124 -10.19 19.24 7.57
CA PHE A 124 -9.70 17.86 7.54
C PHE A 124 -10.23 17.01 8.69
N GLN A 125 -10.32 17.55 9.91
CA GLN A 125 -10.90 16.84 11.04
C GLN A 125 -12.39 16.55 10.84
N GLU A 126 -13.14 17.47 10.24
CA GLU A 126 -14.55 17.30 9.89
C GLU A 126 -14.73 16.25 8.79
N ALA A 127 -13.95 16.30 7.71
CA ALA A 127 -14.00 15.29 6.64
C ALA A 127 -13.71 13.85 7.15
N VAL A 128 -12.78 13.72 8.11
CA VAL A 128 -12.52 12.44 8.78
C VAL A 128 -13.67 12.03 9.71
N SER A 129 -14.22 12.97 10.47
CA SER A 129 -15.32 12.69 11.42
C SER A 129 -16.63 12.34 10.71
N ASN A 130 -16.86 12.91 9.53
CA ASN A 130 -18.03 12.66 8.69
C ASN A 130 -17.89 11.37 7.85
N GLY A 131 -16.72 10.72 7.87
CA GLY A 131 -16.47 9.47 7.15
C GLY A 131 -16.12 9.63 5.66
N ASP A 132 -15.96 10.87 5.18
CA ASP A 132 -15.55 11.15 3.79
C ASP A 132 -14.09 10.73 3.52
N ALA A 133 -13.27 10.66 4.58
CA ALA A 133 -11.92 10.11 4.54
C ALA A 133 -11.66 9.20 5.76
N ALA A 134 -11.65 7.88 5.55
CA ALA A 134 -11.31 6.91 6.60
C ALA A 134 -9.79 6.73 6.67
N VAL A 135 -9.16 7.40 7.64
CA VAL A 135 -7.73 7.17 7.93
C VAL A 135 -7.60 6.03 8.93
N PRO A 136 -6.84 4.98 8.59
CA PRO A 136 -6.68 3.82 9.47
C PRO A 136 -6.06 4.24 10.81
N THR A 137 -6.63 3.73 11.89
CA THR A 137 -6.11 3.81 13.26
C THR A 137 -4.79 3.04 13.39
N ALA A 138 -4.03 3.28 14.47
CA ALA A 138 -2.80 2.53 14.73
C ALA A 138 -3.03 1.00 14.79
N GLY A 139 -4.15 0.56 15.37
CA GLY A 139 -4.54 -0.85 15.40
C GLY A 139 -4.91 -1.40 14.02
N GLU A 140 -5.58 -0.60 13.18
CA GLU A 140 -5.86 -1.00 11.78
C GLU A 140 -4.59 -1.03 10.94
N VAL A 141 -3.63 -0.16 11.21
CA VAL A 141 -2.30 -0.19 10.61
C VAL A 141 -1.55 -1.47 10.98
N GLU A 142 -1.54 -1.83 12.26
CA GLU A 142 -0.93 -3.08 12.74
C GLU A 142 -1.61 -4.31 12.11
N ALA A 143 -2.94 -4.32 12.03
CA ALA A 143 -3.70 -5.38 11.38
C ALA A 143 -3.38 -5.48 9.87
N MET A 144 -3.26 -4.35 9.16
CA MET A 144 -2.86 -4.34 7.76
C MET A 144 -1.41 -4.81 7.56
N ILE A 145 -0.50 -4.51 8.49
CA ILE A 145 0.87 -5.02 8.47
C ILE A 145 0.86 -6.54 8.62
N HIS A 146 0.14 -7.07 9.61
CA HIS A 146 0.02 -8.52 9.79
C HIS A 146 -0.66 -9.21 8.62
N GLU A 147 -1.63 -8.54 7.98
CA GLU A 147 -2.25 -9.05 6.76
C GLU A 147 -1.24 -9.15 5.61
N LEU A 148 -0.41 -8.11 5.40
CA LEU A 148 0.67 -8.15 4.41
C LEU A 148 1.68 -9.26 4.72
N GLU A 149 2.09 -9.44 5.97
CA GLU A 149 3.02 -10.49 6.41
C GLU A 149 2.44 -11.90 6.24
N GLY A 150 1.11 -12.04 6.28
CA GLY A 150 0.38 -13.29 6.14
C GLY A 150 0.06 -13.70 4.71
N LEU A 151 0.36 -12.86 3.71
CA LEU A 151 0.07 -13.15 2.31
C LEU A 151 0.84 -14.41 1.83
N PRO A 152 0.15 -15.42 1.25
CA PRO A 152 0.75 -16.70 0.87
C PRO A 152 2.00 -16.63 -0.01
N LEU A 153 2.01 -15.75 -1.02
CA LEU A 153 3.09 -15.63 -2.00
C LEU A 153 4.08 -14.54 -1.59
N THR A 154 3.58 -13.37 -1.18
CA THR A 154 4.40 -12.18 -0.96
C THR A 154 4.74 -11.89 0.50
N GLY A 155 4.08 -12.53 1.46
CA GLY A 155 4.16 -12.18 2.88
C GLY A 155 5.54 -12.34 3.50
N ARG A 156 6.30 -13.38 3.09
CA ARG A 156 7.71 -13.54 3.51
C ARG A 156 8.59 -12.36 3.08
N GLY A 157 8.33 -11.77 1.91
CA GLY A 157 9.05 -10.59 1.44
C GLY A 157 8.78 -9.38 2.32
N PHE A 158 7.52 -9.16 2.70
CA PHE A 158 7.14 -8.08 3.62
C PHE A 158 7.76 -8.26 5.00
N GLN A 159 7.72 -9.47 5.57
CA GLN A 159 8.35 -9.78 6.86
C GLN A 159 9.85 -9.44 6.87
N GLN A 160 10.57 -9.76 5.79
CA GLN A 160 12.00 -9.46 5.68
C GLN A 160 12.25 -7.96 5.58
N ALA A 161 11.53 -7.27 4.68
CA ALA A 161 11.70 -5.83 4.47
C ALA A 161 11.39 -5.02 5.74
N LEU A 162 10.35 -5.38 6.48
CA LEU A 162 9.99 -4.73 7.74
C LEU A 162 11.05 -4.94 8.82
N ARG A 163 11.58 -6.16 8.97
CA ARG A 163 12.70 -6.42 9.90
C ARG A 163 13.92 -5.58 9.55
N ASP A 164 14.27 -5.48 8.28
CA ASP A 164 15.43 -4.72 7.82
C ASP A 164 15.26 -3.23 8.15
N ILE A 165 14.06 -2.66 7.91
CA ILE A 165 13.74 -1.26 8.28
C ILE A 165 13.89 -1.04 9.79
N CYS A 166 13.34 -1.93 10.62
CA CYS A 166 13.47 -1.83 12.08
C CYS A 166 14.93 -1.95 12.55
N HIS A 167 15.73 -2.81 11.89
CA HIS A 167 17.16 -2.93 12.19
C HIS A 167 17.90 -1.63 11.88
N HIS A 168 17.63 -0.99 10.75
CA HIS A 168 18.24 0.27 10.37
C HIS A 168 17.80 1.44 11.26
N ALA A 169 16.54 1.48 11.69
CA ALA A 169 16.04 2.48 12.63
C ALA A 169 16.74 2.37 13.99
N ASN A 170 16.97 1.15 14.48
CA ASN A 170 17.70 0.91 15.73
C ASN A 170 19.20 1.20 15.60
N CYS A 171 19.80 1.01 14.42
CA CYS A 171 21.19 1.39 14.15
C CYS A 171 21.40 2.92 14.06
N ALA A 172 20.38 3.69 13.68
CA ALA A 172 20.42 5.15 13.65
C ALA A 172 20.15 5.82 15.02
N GLY A 173 19.72 5.02 16.02
CA GLY A 173 19.27 5.49 17.34
C GLY A 173 20.09 4.95 18.51
N GLY A 174 21.41 4.73 18.35
CA GLY A 174 22.28 4.43 19.50
C GLY A 174 22.14 5.50 20.60
N PRO A 175 22.22 5.12 21.88
CA PRO A 175 21.98 6.04 22.99
C PRO A 175 22.94 7.23 22.89
N ARG A 176 22.38 8.44 22.80
CA ARG A 176 23.11 9.64 23.18
C ARG A 176 23.17 9.61 24.69
N ASP A 177 24.27 9.07 25.21
CA ASP A 177 24.61 9.20 26.62
C ASP A 177 24.56 10.68 27.03
N VAL A 178 24.00 10.87 28.21
CA VAL A 178 23.65 12.12 28.91
C VAL A 178 24.84 13.04 29.10
#